data_AF-A0A7R8ZFV3-F1
#
_entry.id   AF-A0A7R8ZFV3-F1
#
_cell.length_a   1.000
_cell.length_b   1.000
_cell.length_c   1.000
_cell.angle_alpha   90.00
_cell.angle_beta   90.00
_cell.angle_gamma   90.00
#
_symmetry.space_group_name_H-M   'P 1'
#
loop_
_entity.id
_entity.type
_entity.pdbx_description
1 polymer ?
#
loop_
_entity_poly.entity_id
_entity_poly.type
_entity_poly.pdbx_seq_one_letter_code
_entity_poly.pdbx_strand_id
1 'polypeptide(L)'
;MATKKSVLYLFDRPSEPVFVSKGDTNVRFEIPTEYLADRYQPLATDIFNRFGEETGELIKVSRISVPDITPLLELGRRDNFSLFIPRHRKLAARLIDIFMGMRTYDDFLSAAVYCRDRLNPNMFIYALSVAILHRPDTRNLEVPPLSEVFPDKYMDSAVFARAKEESNVVSSGSRVRIIYT
;
A
#
# COMPACT_ATOMS: atom_id res chain seq x y z
N MET A 1 -5.09 2.07 19.60
CA MET A 1 -5.88 1.32 18.60
C MET A 1 -5.74 2.04 17.28
N ALA A 2 -5.51 1.31 16.19
CA ALA A 2 -5.47 1.92 14.86
C ALA A 2 -6.84 2.55 14.56
N THR A 3 -6.86 3.76 14.03
CA THR A 3 -8.12 4.34 13.56
C THR A 3 -8.58 3.57 12.33
N LYS A 4 -9.90 3.51 12.07
CA LYS A 4 -10.43 2.82 10.88
C LYS A 4 -9.86 3.37 9.56
N LYS A 5 -9.36 4.62 9.58
CA LYS A 5 -8.72 5.26 8.44
C LYS A 5 -7.28 4.76 8.19
N SER A 6 -6.67 4.09 9.15
CA SER A 6 -5.28 3.58 9.04
C SER A 6 -5.05 2.72 7.80
N VAL A 7 -6.02 1.89 7.41
CA VAL A 7 -5.90 1.05 6.21
C VAL A 7 -5.81 1.86 4.90
N LEU A 8 -6.32 3.10 4.88
CA LEU A 8 -6.29 3.97 3.70
C LEU A 8 -4.86 4.44 3.37
N TYR A 9 -3.96 4.52 4.37
CA TYR A 9 -2.55 4.84 4.12
C TYR A 9 -1.82 3.76 3.29
N LEU A 10 -2.39 2.56 3.18
CA LEU A 10 -1.81 1.50 2.34
C LEU A 10 -1.99 1.77 0.84
N PHE A 11 -2.88 2.70 0.46
CA PHE A 11 -3.04 3.18 -0.91
C PHE A 11 -2.00 4.23 -1.30
N ASP A 12 -1.36 4.90 -0.33
CA ASP A 12 -0.30 5.85 -0.63
C ASP A 12 0.95 5.12 -1.13
N ARG A 13 1.50 5.63 -2.24
CA ARG A 13 2.70 5.15 -2.93
C ARG A 13 2.80 3.61 -2.91
N PRO A 14 1.92 2.89 -3.65
CA PRO A 14 1.78 1.42 -3.55
C PRO A 14 3.07 0.65 -3.84
N SER A 15 3.97 1.25 -4.63
CA SER A 15 5.26 0.66 -4.98
C SER A 15 6.33 0.81 -3.90
N GLU A 16 6.22 1.79 -3.00
CA GLU A 16 7.15 2.01 -1.89
C GLU A 16 6.83 1.08 -0.72
N PRO A 17 7.82 0.55 0.02
CA PRO A 17 7.57 -0.30 1.18
C PRO A 17 6.74 0.38 2.29
N VAL A 18 6.11 -0.43 3.13
CA VAL A 18 5.16 0.04 4.16
C VAL A 18 5.85 0.73 5.35
N PHE A 19 7.14 0.44 5.58
CA PHE A 19 7.95 1.08 6.63
C PHE A 19 8.35 2.53 6.30
N VAL A 20 8.18 2.96 5.04
CA VAL A 20 8.33 4.38 4.65
C VAL A 20 7.05 5.11 5.04
N SER A 21 7.18 6.31 5.60
CA SER A 21 6.04 7.15 5.99
C SER A 21 5.06 7.40 4.85
N LYS A 22 3.78 7.54 5.22
CA LYS A 22 2.62 7.62 4.32
C LYS A 22 1.79 8.88 4.56
N GLY A 23 1.22 9.39 3.48
CA GLY A 23 0.41 10.61 3.47
C GLY A 23 1.19 11.87 3.83
N ASP A 24 0.50 13.01 3.84
CA ASP A 24 1.11 14.33 4.07
C ASP A 24 1.53 14.55 5.53
N THR A 25 1.00 13.75 6.46
CA THR A 25 1.29 13.82 7.90
C THR A 25 2.37 12.84 8.35
N ASN A 26 3.08 12.21 7.41
CA ASN A 26 4.17 11.27 7.65
C ASN A 26 3.81 10.11 8.58
N VAL A 27 2.63 9.51 8.39
CA VAL A 27 2.16 8.39 9.22
C VAL A 27 3.02 7.16 9.00
N ARG A 28 3.39 6.48 10.09
CA ARG A 28 4.25 5.30 10.06
C ARG A 28 3.56 4.08 10.65
N PHE A 29 3.87 2.91 10.09
CA PHE A 29 3.44 1.63 10.64
C PHE A 29 4.57 1.05 11.50
N GLU A 30 4.28 0.83 12.79
CA GLU A 30 5.14 0.03 13.66
C GLU A 30 4.95 -1.44 13.30
N ILE A 31 5.81 -1.95 12.42
CA ILE A 31 5.73 -3.32 11.92
C ILE A 31 6.72 -4.24 12.64
N PRO A 32 6.31 -5.49 12.93
CA PRO A 32 7.25 -6.52 13.36
C PRO A 32 8.30 -6.82 12.28
N THR A 33 9.52 -7.19 12.67
CA THR A 33 10.61 -7.53 11.73
C THR A 33 10.21 -8.64 10.76
N GLU A 34 9.44 -9.62 11.23
CA GLU A 34 8.90 -10.72 10.42
C GLU A 34 7.96 -10.27 9.29
N TYR A 35 7.42 -9.05 9.37
CA TYR A 35 6.58 -8.47 8.31
C TYR A 35 7.40 -7.76 7.25
N LEU A 36 8.70 -7.52 7.46
CA LEU A 36 9.58 -7.06 6.38
C LEU A 36 9.73 -8.17 5.34
N ALA A 37 9.67 -7.81 4.06
CA ALA A 37 10.01 -8.74 2.99
C ALA A 37 11.45 -9.26 3.17
N ASP A 38 11.73 -10.48 2.73
CA ASP A 38 12.95 -11.23 3.06
C ASP A 38 14.23 -10.46 2.76
N ARG A 39 14.25 -9.67 1.68
CA ARG A 39 15.37 -8.78 1.33
C ARG A 39 15.72 -7.75 2.42
N TYR A 40 14.73 -7.26 3.14
CA TYR A 40 14.86 -6.17 4.11
C TYR A 40 15.03 -6.66 5.55
N GLN A 41 14.72 -7.93 5.84
CA GLN A 41 14.87 -8.49 7.19
C GLN A 41 16.31 -8.37 7.75
N PRO A 42 17.39 -8.65 6.97
CA PRO A 42 18.76 -8.48 7.46
C PRO A 42 19.12 -7.02 7.75
N LEU A 43 18.37 -6.06 7.17
CA LEU A 43 18.60 -4.62 7.27
C LEU A 43 17.62 -3.94 8.24
N ALA A 44 16.85 -4.72 9.02
CA ALA A 44 15.76 -4.22 9.82
C ALA A 44 16.19 -3.09 10.78
N THR A 45 17.30 -3.28 11.49
CA THR A 45 17.85 -2.29 12.43
C THR A 45 18.15 -0.97 11.71
N ASP A 46 18.83 -1.01 10.57
CA ASP A 46 19.21 0.19 9.83
C ASP A 46 17.99 0.90 9.24
N ILE A 47 17.01 0.13 8.73
CA ILE A 47 15.76 0.67 8.20
C ILE A 47 14.97 1.36 9.32
N PHE A 48 14.80 0.69 10.46
CA PHE A 48 14.04 1.25 11.59
C PHE A 48 14.74 2.45 12.21
N ASN A 49 16.07 2.50 12.24
CA ASN A 49 16.80 3.70 12.66
C ASN A 49 16.59 4.86 11.68
N ARG A 50 16.74 4.60 10.37
CA ARG A 50 16.62 5.62 9.33
C ARG A 50 15.23 6.25 9.25
N PHE A 51 14.18 5.43 9.34
CA PHE A 51 12.79 5.91 9.29
C PHE A 51 12.17 6.07 10.69
N GLY A 52 12.99 5.93 11.74
CA GLY A 52 12.60 5.96 13.14
C GLY A 52 12.36 7.35 13.72
N GLU A 53 13.11 8.33 13.21
CA GLU A 53 13.18 9.70 13.77
C GLU A 53 12.07 10.64 13.27
N GLU A 54 11.22 10.21 12.33
CA GLU A 54 10.16 11.04 11.78
C GLU A 54 9.02 11.27 12.79
N THR A 55 8.56 12.52 12.93
CA THR A 55 7.61 12.95 13.99
C THR A 55 6.13 12.65 13.71
N GLY A 56 5.81 11.90 12.66
CA GLY A 56 4.42 11.60 12.29
C GLY A 56 3.73 10.58 13.21
N GLU A 57 2.42 10.41 12.99
CA GLU A 57 1.59 9.46 13.75
C GLU A 57 2.10 8.02 13.61
N LEU A 58 2.16 7.28 14.72
CA LEU A 58 2.57 5.88 14.73
C LEU A 58 1.36 4.94 14.86
N ILE A 59 1.12 4.14 13.82
CA ILE A 59 0.10 3.10 13.80
C ILE A 59 0.73 1.78 14.22
N LYS A 60 0.30 1.25 15.36
CA LYS A 60 0.74 -0.07 15.84
C LYS A 60 0.09 -1.19 15.04
N VAL A 61 0.91 -2.08 14.49
CA VAL A 61 0.44 -3.27 13.78
C VAL A 61 0.54 -4.49 14.67
N SER A 62 -0.58 -5.20 14.83
CA SER A 62 -0.66 -6.39 15.65
C SER A 62 0.05 -7.58 15.01
N ARG A 63 0.68 -8.42 15.84
CA ARG A 63 1.19 -9.71 15.39
C ARG A 63 0.03 -10.68 15.26
N ILE A 64 -0.12 -11.28 14.09
CA ILE A 64 -1.13 -12.30 13.80
C ILE A 64 -0.47 -13.55 13.23
N SER A 65 -1.23 -14.65 13.19
CA SER A 65 -0.85 -15.80 12.37
C SER A 65 -0.92 -15.36 10.90
N VAL A 66 0.24 -15.24 10.26
CA VAL A 66 0.32 -14.74 8.88
C VAL A 66 -0.42 -15.67 7.93
N PRO A 67 -1.22 -15.13 7.00
CA PRO A 67 -1.91 -15.94 6.01
C PRO A 67 -0.89 -16.58 5.06
N ASP A 68 -1.17 -17.80 4.59
CA ASP A 68 -0.39 -18.39 3.52
C ASP A 68 -0.65 -17.65 2.20
N ILE A 69 0.34 -16.87 1.78
CA ILE A 69 0.34 -16.12 0.54
C ILE A 69 1.17 -16.78 -0.56
N THR A 70 1.75 -17.96 -0.32
CA THR A 70 2.60 -18.67 -1.29
C THR A 70 1.94 -18.80 -2.68
N PRO A 71 0.64 -19.16 -2.79
CA PRO A 71 -0.02 -19.24 -4.09
C PRO A 71 -0.12 -17.90 -4.82
N LEU A 72 -0.10 -16.77 -4.08
CA LEU A 72 -0.23 -15.42 -4.63
C LEU A 72 1.10 -14.87 -5.16
N LEU A 73 2.23 -15.40 -4.68
CA LEU A 73 3.59 -15.01 -5.10
C LEU A 73 3.90 -15.44 -6.54
N GLU A 74 3.03 -16.25 -7.13
CA GLU A 74 3.08 -16.64 -8.54
C GLU A 74 3.04 -15.43 -9.49
N LEU A 75 2.30 -14.39 -9.13
CA LEU A 75 2.33 -13.12 -9.86
C LEU A 75 3.45 -12.25 -9.28
N GLY A 76 4.49 -12.01 -10.08
CA GLY A 76 5.62 -11.21 -9.68
C GLY A 76 5.21 -9.80 -9.24
N ARG A 77 5.90 -9.26 -8.24
CA ARG A 77 5.60 -7.93 -7.69
C ARG A 77 5.60 -6.82 -8.74
N ARG A 78 6.39 -6.98 -9.81
CA ARG A 78 6.54 -5.99 -10.90
C ARG A 78 5.82 -6.38 -12.18
N ASP A 79 5.09 -7.50 -12.19
CA ASP A 79 4.38 -7.96 -13.37
C ASP A 79 3.11 -7.13 -13.63
N ASN A 80 2.62 -7.17 -14.86
CA ASN A 80 1.35 -6.56 -15.19
C ASN A 80 0.19 -7.36 -14.61
N PHE A 81 -0.76 -6.67 -13.97
CA PHE A 81 -2.00 -7.26 -13.47
C PHE A 81 -3.18 -6.86 -14.35
N SER A 82 -4.11 -7.80 -14.58
CA SER A 82 -5.32 -7.55 -15.35
C SER A 82 -6.41 -8.53 -14.95
N LEU A 83 -7.60 -8.01 -14.65
CA LEU A 83 -8.79 -8.82 -14.34
C LEU A 83 -9.33 -9.57 -15.56
N PHE A 84 -8.91 -9.25 -16.78
CA PHE A 84 -9.32 -10.01 -17.95
C PHE A 84 -8.61 -11.36 -18.04
N ILE A 85 -7.46 -11.51 -17.37
CA ILE A 85 -6.70 -12.77 -17.34
C ILE A 85 -7.31 -13.68 -16.25
N PRO A 86 -7.84 -14.87 -16.61
CA PRO A 86 -8.50 -15.75 -15.64
C PRO A 86 -7.62 -16.14 -14.45
N ARG A 87 -6.31 -16.34 -14.69
CA ARG A 87 -5.33 -16.65 -13.65
C ARG A 87 -5.20 -15.53 -12.63
N HIS A 88 -5.04 -14.28 -13.09
CA HIS A 88 -4.97 -13.10 -12.22
C HIS A 88 -6.24 -12.91 -11.40
N ARG A 89 -7.42 -13.16 -11.98
CA ARG A 89 -8.69 -13.13 -11.22
C ARG A 89 -8.72 -14.12 -10.07
N LYS A 90 -8.23 -15.34 -10.29
CA LYS A 90 -8.16 -16.37 -9.23
C LYS A 90 -7.24 -15.94 -8.09
N LEU A 91 -6.08 -15.38 -8.42
CA LEU A 91 -5.14 -14.85 -7.40
C LEU A 91 -5.77 -13.68 -6.62
N ALA A 92 -6.39 -12.73 -7.31
CA ALA A 92 -7.07 -11.61 -6.67
C ALA A 92 -8.24 -12.06 -5.78
N ALA A 93 -9.05 -13.01 -6.25
CA ALA A 93 -10.15 -13.59 -5.45
C ALA A 93 -9.62 -14.25 -4.17
N ARG A 94 -8.53 -15.01 -4.27
CA ARG A 94 -7.91 -15.63 -3.10
C ARG A 94 -7.38 -14.60 -2.09
N LEU A 95 -6.81 -13.49 -2.56
CA LEU A 95 -6.39 -12.39 -1.68
C LEU A 95 -7.59 -11.69 -1.01
N ILE A 96 -8.70 -11.51 -1.75
CA ILE A 96 -9.96 -10.99 -1.20
C ILE A 96 -10.49 -11.93 -0.11
N ASP A 97 -10.49 -13.25 -0.34
CA ASP A 97 -10.94 -14.23 0.64
C ASP A 97 -10.12 -14.16 1.94
N ILE A 98 -8.80 -13.98 1.84
CA ILE A 98 -7.91 -13.78 2.99
C ILE A 98 -8.36 -12.53 3.77
N PHE A 99 -8.54 -11.41 3.10
CA PHE A 99 -8.94 -10.15 3.75
C PHE A 99 -10.35 -10.20 4.34
N MET A 100 -11.30 -10.83 3.66
CA MET A 100 -12.66 -11.01 4.17
C MET A 100 -12.72 -12.00 5.34
N GLY A 101 -11.80 -12.98 5.38
CA GLY A 101 -11.70 -13.98 6.44
C GLY A 101 -11.12 -13.47 7.77
N MET A 102 -10.52 -12.27 7.79
CA MET A 102 -9.98 -11.68 9.03
C MET A 102 -11.11 -11.28 9.99
N ARG A 103 -11.01 -11.70 11.26
CA ARG A 103 -12.11 -11.61 12.23
C ARG A 103 -12.33 -10.18 12.72
N THR A 104 -11.25 -9.43 12.91
CA THR A 104 -11.28 -8.06 13.40
C THR A 104 -10.64 -7.10 12.40
N TYR A 105 -10.91 -5.81 12.56
CA TYR A 105 -10.27 -4.76 11.78
C TYR A 105 -8.75 -4.75 11.99
N ASP A 106 -8.28 -4.97 13.23
CA ASP A 106 -6.84 -5.00 13.53
C ASP A 106 -6.14 -6.20 12.87
N ASP A 107 -6.80 -7.36 12.82
CA ASP A 107 -6.29 -8.53 12.07
C ASP A 107 -6.25 -8.25 10.57
N PHE A 108 -7.30 -7.62 10.04
CA PHE A 108 -7.38 -7.21 8.64
C PHE A 108 -6.27 -6.22 8.26
N LEU A 109 -6.05 -5.19 9.07
CA LEU A 109 -4.98 -4.22 8.88
C LEU A 109 -3.61 -4.93 8.91
N SER A 110 -3.40 -5.83 9.87
CA SER A 110 -2.14 -6.56 10.03
C SER A 110 -1.86 -7.49 8.83
N ALA A 111 -2.88 -8.20 8.34
CA ALA A 111 -2.78 -9.02 7.14
C ALA A 111 -2.51 -8.17 5.89
N ALA A 112 -3.17 -7.02 5.76
CA ALA A 112 -2.97 -6.10 4.64
C ALA A 112 -1.54 -5.52 4.62
N VAL A 113 -1.02 -5.08 5.78
CA VAL A 113 0.36 -4.61 5.94
C VAL A 113 1.36 -5.71 5.56
N TYR A 114 1.14 -6.94 6.01
CA TYR A 114 2.00 -8.08 5.68
C TYR A 114 2.04 -8.37 4.16
N CYS A 115 0.89 -8.30 3.49
CA CYS A 115 0.75 -8.59 2.07
C CYS A 115 1.32 -7.48 1.16
N ARG A 116 1.21 -6.20 1.58
CA ARG A 116 1.47 -5.02 0.75
C ARG A 116 2.84 -5.03 0.07
N ASP A 117 3.88 -5.39 0.81
CA ASP A 117 5.26 -5.29 0.31
C ASP A 117 5.69 -6.53 -0.49
N ARG A 118 4.95 -7.65 -0.36
CA ARG A 118 5.26 -8.95 -0.97
C ARG A 118 4.52 -9.20 -2.28
N LEU A 119 3.29 -8.70 -2.38
CA LEU A 119 2.42 -8.98 -3.52
C LEU A 119 2.48 -7.88 -4.58
N ASN A 120 2.00 -8.19 -5.78
CA ASN A 120 1.85 -7.22 -6.86
C ASN A 120 0.98 -6.03 -6.40
N PRO A 121 1.47 -4.76 -6.49
CA PRO A 121 0.74 -3.60 -5.97
C PRO A 121 -0.64 -3.41 -6.61
N ASN A 122 -0.78 -3.70 -7.90
CA ASN A 122 -2.07 -3.55 -8.60
C ASN A 122 -3.10 -4.57 -8.10
N MET A 123 -2.67 -5.83 -7.95
CA MET A 123 -3.52 -6.90 -7.40
C MET A 123 -3.88 -6.60 -5.94
N PHE A 124 -2.91 -6.12 -5.15
CA PHE A 124 -3.10 -5.75 -3.76
C PHE A 124 -4.12 -4.63 -3.60
N ILE A 125 -3.95 -3.51 -4.31
CA ILE A 125 -4.88 -2.37 -4.24
C ILE A 125 -6.29 -2.78 -4.70
N TYR A 126 -6.40 -3.59 -5.75
CA TYR A 126 -7.69 -4.12 -6.17
C TYR A 126 -8.37 -4.95 -5.06
N ALA A 127 -7.66 -5.93 -4.51
CA ALA A 127 -8.21 -6.80 -3.47
C ALA A 127 -8.55 -6.03 -2.19
N LEU A 128 -7.70 -5.08 -1.79
CA LEU A 128 -7.90 -4.21 -0.64
C LEU A 128 -9.14 -3.32 -0.82
N SER A 129 -9.32 -2.74 -2.02
CA SER A 129 -10.50 -1.94 -2.36
C SER A 129 -11.79 -2.76 -2.21
N VAL A 130 -11.81 -3.98 -2.76
CA VAL A 130 -12.97 -4.87 -2.64
C VAL A 130 -13.24 -5.21 -1.17
N ALA A 131 -12.21 -5.55 -0.39
CA ALA A 131 -12.37 -5.87 1.02
C ALA A 131 -12.94 -4.69 1.82
N ILE A 132 -12.41 -3.48 1.64
CA ILE A 132 -12.90 -2.26 2.32
C ILE A 132 -14.36 -1.98 1.99
N LEU A 133 -14.77 -2.19 0.73
CA LEU A 133 -16.15 -1.96 0.30
C LEU A 133 -17.16 -2.97 0.87
N HIS A 134 -16.72 -4.19 1.20
CA HIS A 134 -17.63 -5.28 1.58
C HIS A 134 -17.58 -5.66 3.06
N ARG A 135 -16.50 -5.35 3.79
CA ARG A 135 -16.43 -5.66 5.22
C ARG A 135 -17.35 -4.73 6.04
N PRO A 136 -18.03 -5.25 7.08
CA PRO A 136 -18.93 -4.45 7.90
C PRO A 136 -18.21 -3.44 8.81
N ASP A 137 -16.96 -3.73 9.18
CA ASP A 137 -16.15 -2.90 10.08
C ASP A 137 -15.45 -1.73 9.39
N THR A 138 -15.35 -1.76 8.05
CA THR A 138 -14.78 -0.70 7.19
C THR A 138 -15.84 0.18 6.51
N ARG A 139 -17.11 0.07 6.91
CA ARG A 139 -18.17 0.95 6.41
C ARG A 139 -17.81 2.43 6.63
N ASN A 140 -18.16 3.26 5.66
CA ASN A 140 -17.87 4.70 5.61
C ASN A 140 -16.39 5.06 5.39
N LEU A 141 -15.54 4.10 5.03
CA LEU A 141 -14.23 4.40 4.47
C LEU A 141 -14.37 4.66 2.97
N GLU A 142 -13.87 5.81 2.54
CA GLU A 142 -13.80 6.18 1.14
C GLU A 142 -12.50 5.63 0.55
N VAL A 143 -12.64 4.75 -0.43
CA VAL A 143 -11.49 4.21 -1.16
C VAL A 143 -10.94 5.31 -2.08
N PRO A 144 -9.62 5.61 -2.02
CA PRO A 144 -9.03 6.64 -2.88
C PRO A 144 -9.22 6.30 -4.37
N PRO A 145 -9.42 7.32 -5.23
CA PRO A 145 -9.58 7.09 -6.66
C PRO A 145 -8.28 6.53 -7.26
N LEU A 146 -8.41 5.59 -8.19
CA LEU A 146 -7.25 4.93 -8.81
C LEU A 146 -6.35 5.89 -9.59
N SER A 147 -6.85 7.06 -10.01
CA SER A 147 -6.05 8.11 -10.64
C SER A 147 -5.04 8.75 -9.70
N GLU A 148 -5.30 8.76 -8.39
CA GLU A 148 -4.36 9.23 -7.38
C GLU A 148 -3.39 8.12 -6.95
N VAL A 149 -3.88 6.87 -6.91
CA VAL A 149 -3.10 5.71 -6.49
C VAL A 149 -2.12 5.22 -7.58
N PHE A 150 -2.56 5.23 -8.84
CA PHE A 150 -1.80 4.80 -10.02
C PHE A 150 -1.90 5.85 -11.13
N PRO A 151 -1.35 7.06 -10.94
CA PRO A 151 -1.48 8.14 -11.90
C PRO A 151 -0.87 7.79 -13.27
N ASP A 152 0.13 6.92 -13.31
CA ASP A 152 0.82 6.43 -14.51
C ASP A 152 -0.12 5.75 -15.52
N LYS A 153 -1.30 5.31 -15.08
CA LYS A 153 -2.32 4.72 -15.95
C LYS A 153 -3.26 5.72 -16.60
N TYR A 154 -3.23 6.98 -16.16
CA TYR A 154 -4.18 8.02 -16.56
C TYR A 154 -3.51 9.26 -17.13
N MET A 155 -2.19 9.37 -17.00
CA MET A 155 -1.40 10.50 -17.48
C MET A 155 -0.24 10.01 -18.34
N ASP A 156 0.15 10.82 -19.32
CA ASP A 156 1.36 10.61 -20.13
C ASP A 156 2.61 10.53 -19.24
N SER A 157 3.51 9.62 -19.61
CA SER A 157 4.76 9.38 -18.89
C SER A 157 5.65 10.63 -18.81
N ALA A 158 5.60 11.52 -19.80
CA ALA A 158 6.37 12.78 -19.84
C ALA A 158 6.01 13.75 -18.71
N VAL A 159 4.78 13.69 -18.18
CA VAL A 159 4.35 14.55 -17.08
C VAL A 159 5.11 14.22 -15.79
N PHE A 160 5.42 12.96 -15.54
CA PHE A 160 6.08 12.53 -14.29
C PHE A 160 7.50 13.06 -14.14
N ALA A 161 8.25 13.16 -15.25
CA ALA A 161 9.59 13.73 -15.23
C ALA A 161 9.56 15.22 -14.82
N ARG A 162 8.64 15.99 -15.41
CA ARG A 162 8.42 17.40 -15.09
C ARG A 162 7.88 17.60 -13.67
N ALA A 163 6.97 16.72 -13.23
CA ALA A 163 6.39 16.78 -11.88
C ALA A 163 7.45 16.52 -10.81
N LYS A 164 8.35 15.57 -11.07
CA LYS A 164 9.48 15.30 -10.19
C LYS A 164 10.43 16.50 -10.10
N GLU A 165 10.75 17.13 -11.23
CA GLU A 165 11.58 18.34 -11.26
C GLU A 165 10.95 19.47 -10.43
N GLU A 166 9.69 19.81 -10.72
CA GLU A 166 8.94 20.86 -10.02
C GLU A 166 8.86 20.57 -8.51
N SER A 167 8.59 19.32 -8.11
CA SER A 167 8.50 18.94 -6.71
C SER A 167 9.83 19.07 -5.96
N ASN A 168 10.96 18.85 -6.64
CA ASN A 168 12.29 18.90 -6.02
C ASN A 168 12.85 20.32 -5.96
N VAL A 169 12.48 21.19 -6.89
CA VAL A 169 13.03 22.54 -7.01
C VAL A 169 12.14 23.60 -6.37
N VAL A 170 10.82 23.46 -6.49
CA VAL A 170 9.85 24.50 -6.11
C VAL A 170 9.11 24.13 -4.83
N SER A 171 9.02 25.09 -3.90
CA SER A 171 8.27 24.94 -2.66
C SER A 171 6.77 24.77 -2.93
N SER A 172 6.08 23.98 -2.11
CA SER A 172 4.69 23.53 -2.36
C SER A 172 3.72 24.67 -2.73
N GLY A 173 3.82 25.84 -2.09
CA GLY A 173 2.94 26.98 -2.34
C GLY A 173 3.20 27.75 -3.64
N SER A 174 4.34 27.51 -4.31
CA SER A 174 4.75 28.20 -5.53
C SER A 174 4.73 27.30 -6.77
N ARG A 175 4.30 26.04 -6.63
CA ARG A 175 4.29 25.07 -7.72
C ARG A 175 3.26 25.42 -8.77
N VAL A 176 3.59 25.20 -10.04
CA VAL A 176 2.66 25.40 -11.16
C VAL A 176 2.14 24.07 -11.72
N ARG A 177 0.94 24.12 -12.31
CA ARG A 177 0.38 22.96 -13.00
C ARG A 177 1.21 22.62 -14.23
N ILE A 178 1.45 21.33 -14.46
CA ILE A 178 2.12 20.84 -15.67
C ILE A 178 1.07 20.62 -16.74
N ILE A 179 1.16 21.39 -17.82
CA ILE A 179 0.24 21.31 -18.97
C ILE A 179 0.97 20.63 -20.13
N TYR A 180 0.23 19.84 -20.90
CA TYR A 180 0.62 19.37 -22.22
C TYR A 180 0.72 20.57 -23.18
N THR A 181 1.92 20.80 -23.72
CA THR A 181 2.13 21.68 -24.87
C THR A 181 2.68 20.85 -26.01
#